data_AF-A0A497HWJ1-F1
#
_entry.id   AF-A0A497HWJ1-F1
#
_cell.length_a   1.000
_cell.length_b   1.000
_cell.length_c   1.000
_cell.angle_alpha   90.00
_cell.angle_beta   90.00
_cell.angle_gamma   90.00
#
_symmetry.space_group_name_H-M   'P 1'
#
loop_
_entity.id
_entity.type
_entity.pdbx_description
1 polymer ?
#
loop_
_entity_poly.entity_id
_entity_poly.type
_entity_poly.pdbx_seq_one_letter_code
_entity_poly.pdbx_strand_id
1 'polypeptide(L)'
;MIRGLIWVLGEIVMKRKHEKCLPQERVWAPTKEGYSATIRKLYYCVKCGLINITEGKKAKSIGYFQNCLAQLSKILEKGGKPKITQSQIRLIMKELEKNNISDDFVYSYEDQKEIFINAVQKYIYVRKDLIKKVL
;
A
#
# COMPACT_ATOMS: atom_id res chain seq x y z
N MET A 1 4.44 7.15 22.02
CA MET A 1 5.75 7.02 21.33
C MET A 1 5.98 5.55 20.98
N ILE A 2 5.25 5.00 19.99
CA ILE A 2 5.41 3.60 19.52
C ILE A 2 5.22 3.61 18.00
N ARG A 3 6.18 4.19 17.26
CA ARG A 3 6.18 4.22 15.78
C ARG A 3 7.33 3.39 15.17
N GLY A 4 8.08 2.65 15.99
CA GLY A 4 9.32 1.98 15.56
C GLY A 4 9.20 0.49 15.23
N LEU A 5 8.28 -0.26 15.85
CA LEU A 5 8.34 -1.73 15.77
C LEU A 5 7.75 -2.36 14.51
N ILE A 6 6.91 -1.65 13.74
CA ILE A 6 6.31 -2.21 12.52
C ILE A 6 7.30 -2.20 11.35
N TRP A 7 8.28 -1.29 11.36
CA TRP A 7 9.23 -1.16 10.25
C TRP A 7 10.34 -2.22 10.25
N VAL A 8 10.66 -2.82 11.41
CA VAL A 8 11.81 -3.73 11.52
C VAL A 8 11.52 -5.12 10.92
N LEU A 9 10.25 -5.51 10.73
CA LEU A 9 9.90 -6.78 10.07
C LEU A 9 9.66 -6.66 8.55
N GLY A 10 9.69 -5.44 8.00
CA GLY A 10 9.39 -5.19 6.58
C GLY A 10 10.54 -5.46 5.61
N GLU A 11 11.78 -5.52 6.08
CA GLU A 11 12.96 -5.58 5.20
C GLU A 11 13.27 -6.97 4.63
N ILE A 12 12.52 -8.02 5.03
CA ILE A 12 12.73 -9.39 4.54
C ILE A 12 11.40 -10.06 4.14
N VAL A 13 10.45 -9.34 3.54
CA VAL A 13 9.33 -10.03 2.87
C VAL A 13 9.79 -10.45 1.48
N MET A 14 10.35 -11.66 1.45
CA MET A 14 10.74 -12.38 0.23
C MET A 14 9.61 -12.34 -0.81
N LYS A 15 10.01 -12.16 -2.08
CA LYS A 15 9.19 -12.21 -3.32
C LYS A 15 8.50 -13.56 -3.57
N ARG A 16 7.90 -14.20 -2.55
CA ARG A 16 7.18 -15.47 -2.68
C ARG A 16 5.69 -15.18 -2.67
N LYS A 17 4.98 -15.75 -3.66
CA LYS A 17 3.52 -15.69 -3.73
C LYS A 17 2.95 -16.34 -2.46
N HIS A 18 2.20 -15.56 -1.68
CA HIS A 18 1.58 -16.06 -0.46
C HIS A 18 0.56 -17.15 -0.75
N GLU A 19 0.45 -18.10 0.17
CA GLU A 19 -0.52 -19.19 0.11
C GLU A 19 -1.31 -19.22 1.42
N LYS A 20 -2.62 -18.98 1.34
CA LYS A 20 -3.51 -18.91 2.51
C LYS A 20 -3.65 -20.28 3.16
N CYS A 21 -3.63 -20.31 4.49
CA CYS A 21 -4.02 -21.49 5.27
C CYS A 21 -5.48 -21.89 5.03
N LEU A 22 -5.84 -23.11 5.44
CA LEU A 22 -7.22 -23.58 5.36
C LEU A 22 -8.10 -22.83 6.37
N PRO A 23 -9.43 -22.71 6.13
CA PRO A 23 -10.34 -22.00 7.03
C PRO A 23 -10.32 -22.51 8.48
N GLN A 24 -10.10 -23.81 8.70
CA GLN A 24 -10.01 -24.43 10.02
C GLN A 24 -8.69 -24.16 10.75
N GLU A 25 -7.65 -23.74 10.03
CA GLU A 25 -6.29 -23.49 10.56
C GLU A 25 -6.09 -22.02 10.97
N ARG A 26 -7.10 -21.16 10.77
CA ARG A 26 -6.98 -19.73 11.08
C ARG A 26 -6.58 -19.48 12.53
N VAL A 27 -5.71 -18.51 12.73
CA VAL A 27 -5.12 -18.17 14.02
C VAL A 27 -5.81 -16.96 14.63
N TRP A 28 -5.97 -16.95 15.96
CA TRP A 28 -6.48 -15.78 16.67
C TRP A 28 -5.42 -14.70 16.71
N ALA A 29 -5.73 -13.52 16.17
CA ALA A 29 -4.81 -12.40 16.13
C ALA A 29 -5.55 -11.07 16.33
N PRO A 30 -4.87 -10.06 16.90
CA PRO A 30 -5.45 -8.74 17.09
C PRO A 30 -5.59 -8.01 15.75
N THR A 31 -6.77 -7.43 15.52
CA THR A 31 -7.05 -6.57 14.37
C THR A 31 -7.19 -5.12 14.80
N LYS A 32 -6.60 -4.21 14.02
CA LYS A 32 -6.78 -2.76 14.19
C LYS A 32 -8.02 -2.32 13.42
N GLU A 33 -9.20 -2.58 13.97
CA GLU A 33 -10.45 -2.01 13.47
C GLU A 33 -10.91 -0.89 14.42
N GLY A 34 -10.67 0.36 14.03
CA GLY A 34 -11.09 1.53 14.81
C GLY A 34 -10.28 1.75 16.09
N TYR A 35 -10.96 2.16 17.17
CA TYR A 35 -10.35 2.53 18.46
C TYR A 35 -10.25 1.37 19.46
N SER A 36 -10.75 0.17 19.13
CA SER A 36 -10.73 -1.01 20.01
C SER A 36 -10.03 -2.17 19.31
N ALA A 37 -9.05 -2.76 19.97
CA ALA A 37 -8.38 -3.96 19.46
C ALA A 37 -9.33 -5.16 19.62
N THR A 38 -9.92 -5.61 18.52
CA THR A 38 -10.71 -6.85 18.48
C THR A 38 -9.81 -8.02 18.13
N ILE A 39 -10.07 -9.19 18.71
CA ILE A 39 -9.36 -10.43 18.38
C ILE A 39 -10.28 -11.25 17.47
N ARG A 40 -9.79 -11.66 16.29
CA ARG A 40 -10.54 -12.54 15.37
C ARG A 40 -9.64 -13.61 14.77
N LYS A 41 -10.26 -14.63 14.16
CA LYS A 41 -9.55 -15.68 13.41
C LYS A 41 -9.12 -15.15 12.04
N LEU A 42 -7.81 -14.99 11.84
CA LEU A 42 -7.20 -14.51 10.61
C LEU A 42 -6.52 -15.65 9.84
N TYR A 43 -6.47 -15.49 8.52
CA TYR A 43 -5.61 -16.30 7.67
C TYR A 43 -4.14 -15.96 7.92
N TYR A 44 -3.27 -16.94 7.77
CA TYR A 44 -1.82 -16.72 7.65
C TYR A 44 -1.30 -17.41 6.39
N CYS A 45 -0.10 -17.02 5.98
CA CYS A 45 0.58 -17.64 4.86
C CYS A 45 1.32 -18.90 5.32
N VAL A 46 0.98 -20.07 4.79
CA VAL A 46 1.64 -21.34 5.18
C VAL A 46 3.12 -21.39 4.79
N LYS A 47 3.55 -20.54 3.84
CA LYS A 47 4.93 -20.48 3.35
C LYS A 47 5.85 -19.56 4.16
N CYS A 48 5.33 -18.45 4.67
CA CYS A 48 6.15 -17.42 5.33
C CYS A 48 5.68 -17.07 6.76
N GLY A 49 4.56 -17.63 7.21
CA GLY A 49 3.99 -17.37 8.55
C GLY A 49 3.32 -16.00 8.70
N LEU A 50 3.28 -15.17 7.66
CA LEU A 50 2.72 -13.82 7.76
C LEU A 50 1.19 -13.87 7.93
N ILE A 51 0.67 -13.15 8.91
CA ILE A 51 -0.77 -13.05 9.20
C ILE A 51 -1.40 -12.04 8.23
N ASN A 52 -2.49 -12.43 7.59
CA ASN A 52 -3.29 -11.57 6.73
C ASN A 52 -4.15 -10.65 7.58
N ILE A 53 -3.61 -9.47 7.90
CA ILE A 53 -4.29 -8.45 8.72
C ILE A 53 -5.34 -7.67 7.89
N THR A 54 -5.28 -7.80 6.57
CA THR A 54 -6.07 -7.03 5.60
C THR A 54 -7.37 -7.72 5.19
N GLU A 55 -7.73 -8.87 5.79
CA GLU A 55 -8.88 -9.72 5.42
C GLU A 55 -10.14 -8.87 5.16
N GLY A 56 -10.47 -8.66 3.86
CA GLY A 56 -11.60 -7.86 3.37
C GLY A 56 -11.21 -6.55 2.66
N LYS A 57 -10.09 -5.90 3.01
CA LYS A 57 -9.61 -4.64 2.41
C LYS A 57 -8.54 -4.93 1.35
N LYS A 58 -8.97 -5.44 0.21
CA LYS A 58 -8.07 -5.82 -0.89
C LYS A 58 -7.16 -4.67 -1.33
N ALA A 59 -5.86 -4.95 -1.34
CA ALA A 59 -4.86 -4.14 -2.00
C ALA A 59 -5.22 -3.92 -3.48
N LYS A 60 -4.88 -2.74 -3.99
CA LYS A 60 -4.93 -2.41 -5.42
C LYS A 60 -3.64 -2.84 -6.11
N SER A 61 -3.75 -3.22 -7.37
CA SER A 61 -2.60 -3.54 -8.21
C SER A 61 -1.78 -2.29 -8.50
N ILE A 62 -0.53 -2.47 -8.88
CA ILE A 62 0.33 -1.36 -9.26
C ILE A 62 -0.21 -0.55 -10.46
N GLY A 63 -0.91 -1.21 -11.38
CA GLY A 63 -1.58 -0.54 -12.52
C GLY A 63 -2.68 0.43 -12.10
N TYR A 64 -3.32 0.21 -10.94
CA TYR A 64 -4.25 1.19 -10.37
C TYR A 64 -3.54 2.51 -10.08
N PHE A 65 -2.39 2.47 -9.41
CA PHE A 65 -1.61 3.66 -9.07
C PHE A 65 -1.00 4.35 -10.30
N GLN A 66 -0.66 3.57 -11.35
CA GLN A 66 -0.26 4.14 -12.64
C GLN A 66 -1.40 4.97 -13.26
N ASN A 67 -2.64 4.47 -13.19
CA ASN A 67 -3.80 5.23 -13.67
C ASN A 67 -4.06 6.48 -12.82
N CYS A 68 -3.85 6.41 -11.50
CA CYS A 68 -3.93 7.58 -10.62
C CYS A 68 -2.91 8.65 -11.02
N LEU A 69 -1.65 8.27 -11.33
CA LEU A 69 -0.63 9.20 -11.83
C LEU A 69 -1.03 9.86 -13.16
N ALA A 70 -1.60 9.08 -14.09
CA ALA A 70 -2.08 9.62 -15.36
C ALA A 70 -3.21 10.65 -15.16
N GLN A 71 -4.14 10.38 -14.23
CA GLN A 71 -5.19 11.33 -13.86
C GLN A 71 -4.62 12.58 -13.16
N LEU A 72 -3.65 12.40 -12.26
CA LEU A 72 -3.00 13.51 -11.56
C LEU A 72 -2.29 14.43 -12.54
N SER A 73 -1.59 13.87 -13.54
CA SER A 73 -0.96 14.65 -14.61
C SER A 73 -1.99 15.54 -15.33
N LYS A 74 -3.17 14.99 -15.67
CA LYS A 74 -4.24 15.77 -16.32
C LYS A 74 -4.78 16.88 -15.42
N ILE A 75 -4.92 16.64 -14.12
CA ILE A 75 -5.37 17.66 -13.16
C ILE A 75 -4.35 18.79 -13.05
N LEU A 76 -3.05 18.46 -13.01
CA LEU A 76 -1.98 19.45 -12.94
C LEU A 76 -1.89 20.30 -14.21
N GLU A 77 -1.98 19.67 -15.38
CA GLU A 77 -2.00 20.36 -16.67
C GLU A 77 -3.17 21.36 -16.77
N LYS A 78 -4.38 20.93 -16.39
CA LYS A 78 -5.57 21.80 -16.36
C LYS A 78 -5.45 22.96 -15.37
N GLY A 79 -4.70 22.78 -14.29
CA GLY A 79 -4.47 23.79 -13.25
C GLY A 79 -3.29 24.73 -13.52
N GLY A 80 -2.72 24.70 -14.73
CA GLY A 80 -1.56 25.53 -15.11
C GLY A 80 -0.25 25.13 -14.45
N LYS A 81 -0.17 23.93 -13.86
CA LYS A 81 1.06 23.40 -13.26
C LYS A 81 1.88 22.60 -14.28
N PRO A 82 3.20 22.50 -14.08
CA PRO A 82 4.05 21.65 -14.91
C PRO A 82 3.55 20.21 -14.94
N LYS A 83 3.54 19.63 -16.14
CA LYS A 83 3.23 18.22 -16.37
C LYS A 83 4.20 17.32 -15.61
N ILE A 84 3.71 16.17 -15.16
CA ILE A 84 4.57 15.14 -14.58
C ILE A 84 5.43 14.53 -15.69
N THR A 85 6.76 14.59 -15.51
CA THR A 85 7.70 14.02 -16.48
C THR A 85 7.68 12.49 -16.46
N GLN A 86 8.04 11.85 -17.58
CA GLN A 86 8.15 10.39 -17.65
C GLN A 86 9.17 9.83 -16.64
N SER A 87 10.25 10.57 -16.39
CA SER A 87 11.26 10.21 -15.39
C SER A 87 10.68 10.20 -13.97
N GLN A 88 9.89 11.21 -13.60
CA GLN A 88 9.21 11.24 -12.30
C GLN A 88 8.23 10.08 -12.13
N ILE A 89 7.42 9.79 -13.16
CA ILE A 89 6.51 8.64 -13.15
C ILE A 89 7.30 7.36 -12.91
N ARG A 90 8.39 7.14 -13.66
CA ARG A 90 9.23 5.94 -13.52
C ARG A 90 9.85 5.80 -12.13
N LEU A 91 10.32 6.90 -11.53
CA LEU A 91 10.88 6.90 -10.18
C LEU A 91 9.83 6.55 -9.13
N ILE A 92 8.63 7.15 -9.22
CA ILE A 92 7.50 6.85 -8.33
C ILE A 92 7.14 5.37 -8.45
N MET A 93 6.93 4.86 -9.67
CA MET A 93 6.56 3.45 -9.89
C MET A 93 7.61 2.49 -9.34
N LYS A 94 8.90 2.76 -9.57
CA LYS A 94 10.01 1.95 -9.02
C LYS A 94 10.00 1.92 -7.50
N GLU A 95 9.62 3.01 -6.84
CA GLU A 95 9.50 3.07 -5.39
C GLU A 95 8.31 2.25 -4.88
N LEU A 96 7.17 2.29 -5.57
CA LEU A 96 6.00 1.45 -5.25
C LEU A 96 6.31 -0.04 -5.43
N GLU A 97 7.04 -0.41 -6.50
CA GLU A 97 7.52 -1.78 -6.74
C GLU A 97 8.48 -2.25 -5.65
N LYS A 98 9.45 -1.41 -5.27
CA LYS A 98 10.42 -1.73 -4.21
C LYS A 98 9.73 -2.06 -2.89
N ASN A 99 8.63 -1.37 -2.58
CA ASN A 99 7.85 -1.61 -1.37
C ASN A 99 6.87 -2.79 -1.48
N ASN A 100 6.81 -3.51 -2.62
CA ASN A 100 5.82 -4.55 -2.89
C ASN A 100 4.39 -4.12 -2.55
N ILE A 101 4.01 -2.90 -2.94
CA ILE A 101 2.76 -2.28 -2.49
C ILE A 101 1.51 -3.13 -2.77
N SER A 102 1.54 -3.97 -3.82
CA SER A 102 0.43 -4.84 -4.22
C SER A 102 0.30 -6.13 -3.40
N ASP A 103 1.15 -6.35 -2.40
CA ASP A 103 1.03 -7.49 -1.48
C ASP A 103 -0.22 -7.35 -0.60
N ASP A 104 -1.23 -8.16 -0.91
CA ASP A 104 -2.53 -8.15 -0.27
C ASP A 104 -2.53 -8.80 1.11
N PHE A 105 -1.44 -9.44 1.54
CA PHE A 105 -1.28 -9.94 2.91
C PHE A 105 -0.72 -8.86 3.84
N VAL A 106 0.09 -7.96 3.31
CA VAL A 106 0.82 -6.94 4.07
C VAL A 106 0.07 -5.61 4.10
N TYR A 107 -0.43 -5.15 2.95
CA TYR A 107 -0.95 -3.79 2.81
C TYR A 107 -2.45 -3.77 2.57
N SER A 108 -3.16 -3.00 3.40
CA SER A 108 -4.54 -2.61 3.08
C SER A 108 -4.55 -1.47 2.07
N TYR A 109 -5.69 -1.24 1.40
CA TYR A 109 -5.82 -0.10 0.50
C TYR A 109 -5.45 1.24 1.17
N GLU A 110 -5.77 1.39 2.46
CA GLU A 110 -5.48 2.61 3.21
C GLU A 110 -3.98 2.82 3.45
N ASP A 111 -3.25 1.73 3.72
CA ASP A 111 -1.80 1.76 3.81
C ASP A 111 -1.18 2.13 2.46
N GLN A 112 -1.71 1.55 1.37
CA GLN A 112 -1.23 1.85 0.03
C GLN A 112 -1.44 3.33 -0.35
N LYS A 113 -2.56 3.96 0.05
CA LYS A 113 -2.79 5.39 -0.20
C LYS A 113 -1.70 6.26 0.40
N GLU A 114 -1.34 6.00 1.67
CA GLU A 114 -0.31 6.79 2.35
C GLU A 114 1.08 6.54 1.74
N ILE A 115 1.41 5.29 1.38
CA ILE A 115 2.65 4.97 0.65
C ILE A 115 2.69 5.71 -0.70
N PHE A 116 1.58 5.68 -1.46
CA PHE A 116 1.48 6.35 -2.74
C PHE A 116 1.64 7.86 -2.62
N ILE A 117 0.94 8.50 -1.67
CA ILE A 117 1.04 9.94 -1.41
C ILE A 117 2.49 10.32 -1.11
N ASN A 118 3.14 9.58 -0.21
CA ASN A 118 4.53 9.85 0.17
C ASN A 118 5.49 9.68 -1.03
N ALA A 119 5.30 8.64 -1.84
CA ALA A 119 6.10 8.42 -3.05
C ALA A 119 5.91 9.56 -4.05
N VAL A 120 4.68 10.01 -4.28
CA VAL A 120 4.39 11.14 -5.19
C VAL A 120 5.03 12.43 -4.71
N GLN A 121 4.83 12.78 -3.42
CA GLN A 121 5.34 14.03 -2.85
C GLN A 121 6.88 14.10 -2.79
N LYS A 122 7.54 12.95 -2.82
CA LYS A 122 9.01 12.87 -2.87
C LYS A 122 9.59 13.34 -4.20
N TYR A 123 8.90 13.11 -5.31
CA TYR A 123 9.40 13.45 -6.66
C TYR A 123 8.67 14.63 -7.31
N ILE A 124 7.53 15.04 -6.76
CA ILE A 124 6.65 16.06 -7.31
C ILE A 124 6.19 16.99 -6.20
N TYR A 125 6.40 18.30 -6.38
CA TYR A 125 5.85 19.31 -5.47
C TYR A 125 4.34 19.50 -5.72
N VAL A 126 3.53 18.69 -5.05
CA VAL A 126 2.08 18.74 -5.16
C VAL A 126 1.44 18.61 -3.77
N ARG A 127 0.35 19.35 -3.56
CA ARG A 127 -0.39 19.30 -2.30
C ARG A 127 -1.13 17.98 -2.17
N LYS A 128 -1.19 17.45 -0.94
CA LYS A 128 -1.82 16.16 -0.62
C LYS A 128 -3.30 16.09 -1.03
N ASP A 129 -4.04 17.20 -0.98
CA ASP A 129 -5.44 17.28 -1.41
C ASP A 129 -5.63 16.95 -2.90
N LEU A 130 -4.69 17.33 -3.76
CA LEU A 130 -4.76 17.03 -5.18
C LEU A 130 -4.46 15.56 -5.48
N ILE A 131 -3.52 14.96 -4.74
CA ILE A 131 -3.24 13.52 -4.86
C ILE A 131 -4.45 12.70 -4.40
N LYS A 132 -5.11 13.12 -3.31
CA LYS A 132 -6.30 12.43 -2.80
C LYS A 132 -7.48 12.41 -3.78
N LYS A 133 -7.57 13.35 -4.73
CA LYS A 133 -8.64 13.39 -5.74
C LYS A 133 -8.55 12.27 -6.78
N VAL A 134 -7.41 11.59 -6.89
CA VAL A 134 -7.20 10.51 -7.87
C VAL A 134 -7.17 9.11 -7.22
N LEU A 135 -7.41 9.03 -5.91
CA LEU A 135 -7.44 7.81 -5.09
C LEU A 135 -8.88 7.42 -4.71
#